data_AF-A0A0Q6SCX1-F1
#
_entry.id   AF-A0A0Q6SCX1-F1
#
_cell.length_a   1.000
_cell.length_b   1.000
_cell.length_c   1.000
_cell.angle_alpha   90.00
_cell.angle_beta   90.00
_cell.angle_gamma   90.00
#
_symmetry.space_group_name_H-M   'P 1'
#
loop_
_entity.id
_entity.type
_entity.pdbx_description
1 polymer ?
#
loop_
_entity_poly.entity_id
_entity_poly.type
_entity_poly.pdbx_seq_one_letter_code
_entity_poly.pdbx_strand_id
1 'polypeptide(L)'
;MTEQRSIYLLLAGYWQSMHDITVAMNHTDATETGTAEHDAGFAAQATIGERVTETEVAVAGFVPAHRYEARLKTTFLQQLAAANYGRLEDDVTAALLSSLSDLVEWRASA
;
A
#
# COMPACT_ATOMS: atom_id res chain seq x y z
N MET A 1 6.88 -15.01 13.93
CA MET A 1 7.92 -14.82 12.89
C MET A 1 7.20 -14.36 11.65
N THR A 2 7.18 -13.05 11.41
CA THR A 2 6.55 -12.49 10.22
C THR A 2 7.43 -12.90 9.04
N GLU A 3 6.94 -13.78 8.17
CA GLU A 3 7.63 -14.10 6.93
C GLU A 3 7.94 -12.77 6.23
N GLN A 4 9.23 -12.42 6.10
CA GLN A 4 9.65 -11.29 5.29
C GLN A 4 9.30 -11.64 3.84
N ARG A 5 8.08 -11.30 3.45
CA ARG A 5 7.61 -11.41 2.07
C ARG A 5 8.54 -10.53 1.24
N SER A 6 9.16 -11.15 0.24
CA SER A 6 9.96 -10.50 -0.78
C SER A 6 9.29 -9.21 -1.26
N ILE A 7 10.05 -8.11 -1.38
CA ILE A 7 9.54 -6.82 -1.88
C ILE A 7 8.85 -6.99 -3.26
N TYR A 8 9.30 -7.94 -4.08
CA TYR A 8 8.68 -8.25 -5.36
C TYR A 8 7.26 -8.82 -5.21
N LEU A 9 7.04 -9.69 -4.22
CA LEU A 9 5.71 -10.24 -3.93
C LEU A 9 4.79 -9.18 -3.34
N LEU A 10 5.32 -8.28 -2.51
CA LEU A 10 4.55 -7.16 -1.98
C LEU A 10 4.11 -6.21 -3.09
N LEU A 11 5.02 -5.83 -3.98
CA LEU A 11 4.70 -4.98 -5.14
C LEU A 11 3.74 -5.67 -6.11
N ALA A 12 3.89 -6.98 -6.35
CA ALA A 12 2.95 -7.72 -7.18
C ALA A 12 1.54 -7.74 -6.55
N GLY A 13 1.45 -7.93 -5.24
CA GLY A 13 0.17 -7.86 -4.50
C GLY A 13 -0.49 -6.48 -4.57
N TYR A 14 0.30 -5.41 -4.47
CA TYR A 14 -0.19 -4.04 -4.66
C TYR A 14 -0.78 -3.85 -6.06
N TRP A 15 -0.02 -4.19 -7.11
CA TRP A 15 -0.49 -4.00 -8.48
C TRP A 15 -1.70 -4.86 -8.83
N GLN A 16 -1.78 -6.08 -8.27
CA GLN A 16 -2.97 -6.91 -8.40
C GLN A 16 -4.17 -6.24 -7.73
N SER A 17 -4.02 -5.71 -6.51
CA SER A 17 -5.11 -5.04 -5.80
C SER A 17 -5.56 -3.77 -6.52
N MET A 18 -4.63 -3.00 -7.11
CA MET A 18 -4.94 -1.84 -7.95
C MET A 18 -5.66 -2.22 -9.25
N HIS A 19 -5.31 -3.36 -9.84
CA HIS A 19 -6.05 -3.89 -10.99
C HIS A 19 -7.47 -4.30 -10.58
N ASP A 20 -7.60 -5.04 -9.49
CA ASP A 20 -8.89 -5.53 -8.99
C ASP A 20 -9.84 -4.38 -8.65
N ILE A 21 -9.35 -3.30 -8.00
CA ILE A 21 -10.20 -2.15 -7.66
C ILE A 21 -10.64 -1.41 -8.93
N THR A 22 -9.75 -1.28 -9.91
CA THR A 22 -10.10 -0.66 -11.20
C THR A 22 -11.18 -1.47 -11.93
N VAL A 23 -11.07 -2.81 -11.92
CA VAL A 23 -12.09 -3.70 -12.50
C VAL A 23 -13.42 -3.56 -11.75
N ALA A 24 -13.40 -3.52 -10.42
CA ALA A 24 -14.61 -3.36 -9.61
C ALA A 24 -15.28 -1.99 -9.80
N MET A 25 -14.50 -0.91 -9.91
CA MET A 25 -15.00 0.44 -10.21
C MET A 25 -15.66 0.47 -11.58
N ASN A 26 -14.97 -0.01 -12.63
CA ASN A 26 -15.52 -0.05 -13.99
C ASN A 26 -16.81 -0.87 -14.08
N HIS A 27 -16.90 -1.98 -13.34
CA HIS A 27 -18.12 -2.78 -13.30
C HIS A 27 -19.25 -2.02 -12.59
N THR A 28 -18.98 -1.43 -11.42
CA THR A 28 -20.00 -0.72 -10.64
C THR A 28 -20.51 0.51 -11.39
N ASP A 29 -19.63 1.27 -12.05
CA ASP A 29 -19.99 2.43 -12.87
C ASP A 29 -20.88 2.06 -14.07
N ALA A 30 -20.80 0.82 -14.53
CA ALA A 30 -21.65 0.29 -15.61
C ALA A 30 -22.99 -0.29 -15.10
N THR A 31 -23.14 -0.50 -13.79
CA THR A 31 -24.36 -1.05 -13.17
C THR A 31 -25.35 0.07 -12.88
N GLU A 32 -26.65 -0.20 -13.03
CA GLU A 32 -27.69 0.78 -12.74
C GLU A 32 -27.70 1.18 -11.25
N THR A 33 -27.61 2.49 -10.98
CA THR A 33 -27.63 3.05 -9.62
C THR A 33 -28.95 2.75 -8.91
N GLY A 34 -28.88 2.49 -7.60
CA GLY A 34 -30.05 2.18 -6.76
C GLY A 34 -30.49 0.72 -6.84
N THR A 35 -29.74 -0.12 -7.54
CA THR A 35 -29.89 -1.58 -7.51
C THR A 35 -29.04 -2.21 -6.40
N ALA A 36 -29.47 -3.37 -5.91
CA ALA A 36 -28.69 -4.14 -4.94
C ALA A 36 -27.32 -4.58 -5.49
N GLU A 37 -27.20 -4.74 -6.81
CA GLU A 37 -25.95 -5.07 -7.49
C GLU A 37 -24.95 -3.90 -7.43
N HIS A 38 -25.43 -2.67 -7.66
CA HIS A 38 -24.60 -1.48 -7.56
C HIS A 38 -24.11 -1.24 -6.12
N ASP A 39 -24.97 -1.46 -5.12
CA ASP A 39 -24.58 -1.36 -3.70
C ASP A 39 -23.56 -2.44 -3.32
N ALA A 40 -23.72 -3.67 -3.83
CA ALA A 40 -22.74 -4.74 -3.65
C ALA A 40 -21.40 -4.40 -4.34
N GLY A 41 -21.44 -3.75 -5.50
CA GLY A 41 -20.26 -3.22 -6.20
C GLY A 41 -19.48 -2.23 -5.34
N PHE A 42 -20.16 -1.26 -4.72
CA PHE A 42 -19.51 -0.32 -3.78
C PHE A 42 -18.91 -1.01 -2.55
N ALA A 43 -19.63 -1.96 -1.96
CA ALA A 43 -19.11 -2.72 -0.83
C ALA A 43 -17.83 -3.50 -1.22
N ALA A 44 -17.82 -4.11 -2.41
CA ALA A 44 -16.64 -4.79 -2.92
C ALA A 44 -15.47 -3.84 -3.17
N GLN A 45 -15.72 -2.65 -3.72
CA GLN A 45 -14.68 -1.62 -3.91
C GLN A 45 -14.04 -1.23 -2.57
N ALA A 46 -14.83 -1.04 -1.52
CA ALA A 46 -14.31 -0.71 -0.19
C ALA A 46 -13.37 -1.81 0.32
N THR A 47 -13.79 -3.08 0.26
CA THR A 47 -12.94 -4.22 0.66
C THR A 47 -11.67 -4.34 -0.17
N ILE A 48 -11.72 -4.06 -1.49
CA ILE A 48 -10.51 -4.08 -2.32
C ILE A 48 -9.60 -2.88 -1.97
N GLY A 49 -10.18 -1.72 -1.69
CA GLY A 49 -9.46 -0.53 -1.23
C GLY A 49 -8.69 -0.79 0.06
N GLU A 50 -9.31 -1.48 1.03
CA GLU A 50 -8.61 -1.94 2.24
C GLU A 50 -7.38 -2.80 1.91
N ARG A 51 -7.50 -3.73 0.95
CA ARG A 51 -6.36 -4.56 0.50
C ARG A 51 -5.25 -3.73 -0.16
N VAL A 52 -5.60 -2.71 -0.95
CA VAL A 52 -4.61 -1.77 -1.50
C VAL A 52 -3.84 -1.11 -0.36
N THR A 53 -4.55 -0.53 0.62
CA THR A 53 -3.93 0.10 1.79
C THR A 53 -3.04 -0.88 2.58
N GLU A 54 -3.50 -2.10 2.82
CA GLU A 54 -2.70 -3.14 3.48
C GLU A 54 -1.39 -3.42 2.75
N THR A 55 -1.42 -3.49 1.41
CA THR A 55 -0.21 -3.70 0.62
C THR A 55 0.73 -2.49 0.62
N GLU A 56 0.21 -1.27 0.61
CA GLU A 56 1.01 -0.04 0.77
C GLU A 56 1.74 -0.02 2.11
N VAL A 57 1.01 -0.31 3.20
CA VAL A 57 1.56 -0.44 4.56
C VAL A 57 2.62 -1.53 4.61
N ALA A 58 2.38 -2.69 4.00
CA ALA A 58 3.34 -3.80 3.96
C ALA A 58 4.63 -3.42 3.22
N VAL A 59 4.54 -2.73 2.07
CA VAL A 59 5.71 -2.22 1.34
C VAL A 59 6.45 -1.16 2.16
N ALA A 60 5.72 -0.26 2.83
CA ALA A 60 6.32 0.75 3.70
C ALA A 60 7.02 0.13 4.92
N GLY A 61 6.47 -0.94 5.49
CA GLY A 61 7.05 -1.69 6.61
C GLY A 61 8.21 -2.62 6.23
N PHE A 62 8.41 -2.91 4.94
CA PHE A 62 9.45 -3.82 4.49
C PHE A 62 10.86 -3.29 4.81
N VAL A 63 11.70 -4.10 5.45
CA VAL A 63 13.10 -3.77 5.77
C VAL A 63 14.01 -4.35 4.68
N PRO A 64 14.62 -3.54 3.81
CA PRO A 64 15.47 -4.03 2.73
C PRO A 64 16.76 -4.68 3.24
N ALA A 65 17.07 -5.87 2.74
CA ALA A 65 18.37 -6.52 2.98
C ALA A 65 19.44 -6.01 2.00
N HIS A 66 19.02 -5.51 0.83
CA HIS A 66 19.91 -5.09 -0.24
C HIS A 66 19.58 -3.69 -0.79
N ARG A 67 20.60 -3.01 -1.35
CA ARG A 67 20.45 -1.67 -1.94
C ARG A 67 19.40 -1.60 -3.06
N TYR A 68 19.27 -2.66 -3.86
CA TYR A 68 18.29 -2.66 -4.95
C TYR A 68 16.85 -2.70 -4.42
N GLU A 69 16.59 -3.44 -3.34
CA GLU A 69 15.28 -3.51 -2.69
C GLU A 69 14.91 -2.17 -2.06
N ALA A 70 15.88 -1.51 -1.41
CA ALA A 70 15.70 -0.17 -0.87
C ALA A 70 15.31 0.82 -1.98
N ARG A 71 15.96 0.74 -3.16
CA ARG A 71 15.60 1.57 -4.31
C ARG A 71 14.19 1.30 -4.81
N LEU A 72 13.77 0.02 -4.90
CA LEU A 72 12.40 -0.34 -5.30
C LEU A 72 11.37 0.23 -4.33
N LYS A 73 11.56 0.02 -3.02
CA LYS A 73 10.71 0.59 -1.97
C LYS A 73 10.62 2.12 -2.05
N THR A 74 11.75 2.81 -2.16
CA THR A 74 11.76 4.27 -2.26
C THR A 74 11.06 4.77 -3.51
N THR A 75 11.26 4.12 -4.66
CA THR A 75 10.59 4.50 -5.92
C THR A 75 9.08 4.34 -5.79
N PHE A 76 8.62 3.24 -5.20
CA PHE A 76 7.21 3.02 -4.91
C PHE A 76 6.63 4.10 -4.00
N LEU A 77 7.26 4.38 -2.85
CA LEU A 77 6.77 5.38 -1.90
C LEU A 77 6.75 6.80 -2.50
N GLN A 78 7.71 7.13 -3.37
CA GLN A 78 7.70 8.39 -4.10
C GLN A 78 6.51 8.50 -5.06
N GLN A 79 6.20 7.43 -5.78
CA GLN A 79 5.05 7.38 -6.69
C GLN A 79 3.73 7.45 -5.90
N LEU A 80 3.64 6.73 -4.79
CA LEU A 80 2.49 6.76 -3.89
C LEU A 80 2.27 8.17 -3.34
N ALA A 81 3.33 8.82 -2.83
CA ALA A 81 3.24 10.19 -2.35
C ALA A 81 2.84 11.15 -3.48
N ALA A 82 3.38 11.00 -4.69
CA ALA A 82 3.01 11.84 -5.83
C ALA A 82 1.53 11.70 -6.22
N ALA A 83 0.98 10.49 -6.17
CA ALA A 83 -0.45 10.25 -6.38
C ALA A 83 -1.32 10.92 -5.29
N ASN A 84 -0.78 11.00 -4.07
CA ASN A 84 -1.44 11.57 -2.89
C ASN A 84 -0.97 13.01 -2.58
N TYR A 85 -0.73 13.82 -3.62
CA TYR A 85 -0.39 15.25 -3.50
C TYR A 85 0.84 15.56 -2.62
N GLY A 86 1.84 14.68 -2.67
CA GLY A 86 3.08 14.76 -1.92
C GLY A 86 3.00 14.22 -0.49
N ARG A 87 1.96 13.46 -0.13
CA ARG A 87 1.75 12.93 1.24
C ARG A 87 1.61 11.42 1.25
N LEU A 88 2.02 10.81 2.35
CA LEU A 88 1.69 9.42 2.68
C LEU A 88 0.62 9.44 3.75
N GLU A 89 -0.30 8.48 3.70
CA GLU A 89 -1.28 8.26 4.76
C GLU A 89 -0.59 7.90 6.09
N ASP A 90 -1.29 8.12 7.20
CA ASP A 90 -0.71 7.98 8.55
C ASP A 90 -0.18 6.56 8.81
N ASP A 91 -0.93 5.53 8.43
CA ASP A 91 -0.53 4.13 8.62
C ASP A 91 0.68 3.75 7.77
N VAL A 92 0.74 4.24 6.53
CA VAL A 92 1.87 4.05 5.62
C VAL A 92 3.11 4.75 6.18
N THR A 93 2.94 5.97 6.72
CA THR A 93 4.00 6.73 7.37
C THR A 93 4.50 6.02 8.63
N ALA A 94 3.60 5.53 9.48
CA ALA A 94 3.95 4.79 10.69
C ALA A 94 4.72 3.50 10.36
N ALA A 95 4.30 2.76 9.33
CA ALA A 95 5.00 1.57 8.86
C ALA A 95 6.39 1.90 8.28
N LEU A 96 6.50 2.99 7.51
CA LEU A 96 7.78 3.49 7.03
C LEU A 96 8.72 3.81 8.20
N LEU A 97 8.28 4.60 9.18
CA LEU A 97 9.08 4.94 10.36
C LEU A 97 9.50 3.69 11.14
N SER A 98 8.61 2.73 11.31
CA SER A 98 8.89 1.45 12.00
C SER A 98 9.95 0.62 11.27
N SER A 99 10.01 0.68 9.93
CA SER A 99 11.02 -0.01 9.13
C SER A 99 12.43 0.62 9.19
N LEU A 100 12.56 1.81 9.81
CA LEU A 100 13.79 2.57 9.92
C LEU A 100 14.35 2.55 11.35
N SER A 101 13.89 1.64 12.21
CA SER A 101 14.27 1.59 13.63
C SER A 101 15.78 1.58 13.88
N ASP A 102 16.54 0.93 13.00
CA ASP A 102 17.99 0.80 13.13
C ASP A 102 18.75 2.00 12.52
N LEU A 103 18.07 2.91 11.83
CA LEU A 103 18.63 4.14 11.28
C LEU A 103 18.46 5.35 12.22
N VAL A 104 17.51 5.28 13.16
CA VAL A 104 17.32 6.29 14.19
C VAL A 104 18.04 5.83 15.45
N GLU A 105 19.37 6.02 15.52
CA GLU A 105 20.06 5.97 16.80
C GLU A 105 19.50 7.08 17.70
N TRP A 106 18.71 6.69 18.70
CA TRP A 106 18.32 7.61 19.76
C TRP A 106 19.56 7.94 20.58
N ARG A 107 20.28 9.01 20.20
CA ARG A 107 21.34 9.56 21.03
C ARG A 107 20.69 10.20 22.25
N ALA A 108 20.51 9.42 23.31
CA ALA A 108 20.32 9.98 24.63
C ALA A 108 21.57 10.84 24.93
N SER A 109 21.38 12.15 25.08
CA SER A 109 22.43 13.05 25.53
C SER A 109 22.97 12.54 26.86
N ALA A 110 24.25 12.15 26.87
CA ALA A 110 24.98 11.77 28.08
C ALA A 110 25.28 12.99 28.96
#